data_AF-A0A0N4U3H6-F1
#
_entry.id   AF-A0A0N4U3H6-F1
#
_cell.length_a   1.000
_cell.length_b   1.000
_cell.length_c   1.000
_cell.angle_alpha   90.00
_cell.angle_beta   90.00
_cell.angle_gamma   90.00
#
_symmetry.space_group_name_H-M   'P 1'
#
loop_
_entity.id
_entity.type
_entity.pdbx_description
1 polymer ?
#
loop_
_entity_poly.entity_id
_entity_poly.type
_entity_poly.pdbx_seq_one_letter_code
_entity_poly.pdbx_strand_id
1 'polypeptide(L)'
;MLRVESFSNSLRRQAAGSGAPASNESPAKISAHATKTCEDRDYRCFDLVASGGEMSCSATSYTTKFCPKTCVLCGSMDKKAGGKAIFPTIPIFTYGEEIEISLPQPNMKGLKALNYSAFAWDINNQQELHSEYGYIAMNSRTNEVALTTVMNNG
;
A
#
# COMPACT_ATOMS: atom_id res chain seq x y z
N MET A 1 -14.24 12.76 -15.64
CA MET A 1 -13.40 11.56 -15.80
C MET A 1 -12.05 11.87 -15.18
N LEU A 2 -11.81 11.39 -13.96
CA LEU A 2 -10.54 11.59 -13.23
C LEU A 2 -9.42 10.83 -13.96
N ARG A 3 -8.28 11.47 -14.19
CA ARG A 3 -7.06 10.82 -14.66
C ARG A 3 -5.96 11.14 -13.67
N VAL A 4 -5.69 10.20 -12.76
CA VAL A 4 -4.58 10.25 -11.81
C VAL A 4 -3.42 9.51 -12.47
N GLU A 5 -2.31 10.21 -12.74
CA GLU A 5 -1.06 9.58 -13.16
C GLU A 5 -0.15 9.48 -11.93
N SER A 6 -0.06 8.28 -11.35
CA SER A 6 0.90 7.98 -10.28
C SER A 6 2.28 7.82 -10.89
N PHE A 7 3.27 8.54 -10.35
CA PHE A 7 4.67 8.37 -10.71
C PHE A 7 5.41 7.73 -9.53
N SER A 8 5.84 6.47 -9.68
CA SER A 8 6.83 5.87 -8.79
C SER A 8 8.13 6.65 -8.96
N ASN A 9 8.56 7.32 -7.89
CA ASN A 9 9.78 8.11 -7.86
C ASN A 9 10.98 7.18 -7.64
N SER A 10 11.33 6.39 -8.66
CA SER A 10 12.66 5.80 -8.77
C SER A 10 13.64 6.83 -9.36
N LEU A 11 13.90 7.91 -8.62
CA LEU A 11 14.88 8.93 -9.03
C LEU A 11 15.82 9.30 -7.89
N ARG A 12 16.98 8.62 -7.92
CA ARG A 12 18.33 9.12 -7.65
C ARG A 12 18.41 10.50 -6.99
N ARG A 13 18.92 10.53 -5.75
CA ARG A 13 19.84 11.58 -5.32
C ARG A 13 21.15 10.95 -4.86
N GLN A 14 22.17 11.13 -5.69
CA GLN A 14 23.57 11.05 -5.27
C GLN A 14 23.94 12.33 -4.51
N ALA A 15 24.69 12.13 -3.43
CA ALA A 15 25.79 12.95 -2.91
C ALA A 15 25.52 14.39 -2.40
N ALA A 16 25.48 14.51 -1.08
CA ALA A 16 26.26 15.45 -0.22
C ALA A 16 25.94 15.03 1.24
N GLY A 17 26.84 14.55 2.09
CA GLY A 17 28.03 15.21 2.63
C GLY A 17 27.89 15.31 4.16
N SER A 18 28.82 14.67 4.90
CA SER A 18 29.15 14.80 6.34
C SER A 18 28.16 14.37 7.45
N GLY A 19 28.46 13.22 8.08
CA GLY A 19 28.91 13.17 9.49
C GLY A 19 27.89 12.95 10.62
N ALA A 20 27.59 11.70 10.97
CA ALA A 20 27.44 11.20 12.35
C ALA A 20 27.32 9.65 12.36
N PRO A 21 27.89 8.92 13.35
CA PRO A 21 27.86 7.46 13.37
C PRO A 21 26.59 6.97 14.08
N ALA A 22 25.69 6.34 13.33
CA ALA A 22 24.55 5.62 13.90
C ALA A 22 24.92 4.14 14.09
N SER A 23 24.80 3.71 15.33
CA SER A 23 24.92 2.35 15.84
C SER A 23 24.00 1.35 15.14
N ASN A 24 24.53 0.14 15.03
CA ASN A 24 23.90 -1.14 14.70
C ASN A 24 22.38 -1.21 14.94
N GLU A 25 21.63 -1.24 13.85
CA GLU A 25 20.49 -2.16 13.70
C GLU A 25 20.34 -2.43 12.20
N SER A 26 20.71 -3.64 11.80
CA SER A 26 20.51 -4.12 10.43
C SER A 26 19.06 -4.60 10.33
N PRO A 27 18.14 -3.87 9.65
CA PRO A 27 16.84 -4.43 9.39
C PRO A 27 17.05 -5.57 8.39
N ALA A 28 16.54 -6.74 8.75
CA ALA A 28 16.60 -7.94 7.93
C ALA A 28 16.33 -7.60 6.46
N LYS A 29 17.35 -7.79 5.62
CA LYS A 29 17.17 -7.83 4.16
C LYS A 29 16.25 -9.00 3.86
N ILE A 30 14.95 -8.77 3.84
CA ILE A 30 14.03 -9.62 3.11
C ILE A 30 14.47 -9.46 1.66
N SER A 31 15.19 -10.47 1.20
CA SER A 31 15.65 -10.58 -0.18
C SER A 31 14.43 -10.49 -1.07
N ALA A 32 14.24 -9.32 -1.68
CA ALA A 32 13.31 -9.13 -2.78
C ALA A 32 13.87 -9.93 -3.97
N HIS A 33 13.62 -11.24 -3.96
CA HIS A 33 13.58 -11.99 -5.20
C HIS A 33 12.37 -11.44 -5.96
N ALA A 34 12.64 -10.48 -6.84
CA ALA A 34 11.76 -10.09 -7.93
C ALA A 34 11.54 -11.32 -8.82
N THR A 35 10.68 -12.23 -8.35
CA THR A 35 10.15 -13.32 -9.14
C THR A 35 9.25 -12.68 -10.20
N LYS A 36 9.54 -12.97 -11.46
CA LYS A 36 8.96 -12.30 -12.65
C LYS A 36 7.44 -12.46 -12.81
N THR A 37 6.75 -13.13 -11.89
CA THR A 37 5.28 -13.28 -11.90
C THR A 37 4.78 -13.22 -10.46
N CYS A 38 4.39 -12.02 -10.02
CA CYS A 38 3.71 -11.81 -8.75
C CYS A 38 2.21 -11.98 -8.97
N GLU A 39 1.75 -13.22 -8.90
CA GLU A 39 0.35 -13.59 -9.11
C GLU A 39 -0.11 -14.57 -8.05
N ASP A 40 -1.36 -14.43 -7.64
CA ASP A 40 -2.03 -15.38 -6.76
C ASP A 40 -2.46 -16.61 -7.55
N ARG A 41 -2.25 -17.79 -6.95
CA ARG A 41 -2.49 -19.10 -7.55
C ARG A 41 -3.76 -19.78 -7.00
N ASP A 42 -4.41 -19.19 -6.00
CA ASP A 42 -5.71 -19.63 -5.49
C ASP A 42 -6.70 -18.46 -5.63
N TYR A 43 -7.85 -18.70 -6.27
CA TYR A 43 -8.89 -17.68 -6.44
C TYR A 43 -9.51 -17.23 -5.10
N ARG A 44 -9.33 -18.00 -4.02
CA ARG A 44 -9.79 -17.69 -2.68
C ARG A 44 -8.77 -16.89 -1.86
N CYS A 45 -7.64 -16.49 -2.44
CA CYS A 45 -6.57 -15.82 -1.71
C CYS A 45 -7.07 -14.63 -0.89
N PHE A 46 -7.92 -13.78 -1.46
CA PHE A 46 -8.54 -12.67 -0.72
C PHE A 46 -9.31 -13.15 0.52
N ASP A 47 -10.22 -14.11 0.34
CA ASP A 47 -11.02 -14.64 1.44
C ASP A 47 -10.17 -15.28 2.53
N LEU A 48 -9.15 -16.07 2.15
CA LEU A 48 -8.26 -16.75 3.08
C LEU A 48 -7.47 -15.75 3.91
N VAL A 49 -6.88 -14.76 3.23
CA VAL A 49 -6.06 -13.73 3.86
C VAL A 49 -6.89 -12.82 4.76
N ALA A 50 -8.03 -12.35 4.28
CA ALA A 50 -8.93 -11.50 5.05
C ALA A 50 -9.60 -12.22 6.23
N SER A 51 -9.74 -13.57 6.19
CA SER A 51 -10.26 -14.34 7.34
C SER A 51 -9.21 -14.65 8.39
N GLY A 52 -7.99 -14.94 7.96
CA GLY A 52 -6.92 -15.37 8.86
C GLY A 52 -6.13 -14.20 9.46
N GLY A 53 -6.35 -12.97 8.97
CA GLY A 53 -5.62 -11.79 9.41
C GLY A 53 -4.11 -11.94 9.16
N GLU A 54 -3.31 -11.24 9.96
CA GLU A 54 -1.85 -11.20 9.82
C GLU A 54 -1.17 -12.57 9.88
N MET A 55 -1.73 -13.49 10.67
CA MET A 55 -1.22 -14.86 10.79
C MET A 55 -1.30 -15.62 9.46
N SER A 56 -2.23 -15.23 8.58
CA SER A 56 -2.35 -15.86 7.27
C SER A 56 -1.14 -15.57 6.37
N CYS A 57 -0.39 -14.49 6.53
CA CYS A 57 0.75 -14.21 5.65
C CYS A 57 2.11 -14.47 6.32
N SER A 58 2.12 -15.27 7.40
CA SER A 58 3.34 -15.75 8.05
C SER A 58 4.09 -16.75 7.17
N ALA A 59 5.42 -16.82 7.30
CA ALA A 59 6.33 -17.56 6.43
C ALA A 59 5.97 -19.04 6.19
N THR A 60 5.21 -19.66 7.09
CA THR A 60 4.83 -21.09 7.04
C THR A 60 3.41 -21.35 6.54
N SER A 61 2.64 -20.33 6.17
CA SER A 61 1.25 -20.50 5.77
C SER A 61 1.09 -20.94 4.31
N TYR A 62 -0.03 -21.59 4.01
CA TYR A 62 -0.49 -21.87 2.65
C TYR A 62 -0.54 -20.59 1.80
N THR A 63 -1.07 -19.52 2.38
CA THR A 63 -1.28 -18.20 1.77
C THR A 63 0.04 -17.52 1.39
N THR A 64 1.12 -17.66 2.15
CA THR A 64 2.44 -17.13 1.75
C THR A 64 2.96 -17.79 0.46
N LYS A 65 2.67 -19.08 0.27
CA LYS A 65 3.13 -19.84 -0.90
C LYS A 65 2.26 -19.64 -2.14
N PHE A 66 0.94 -19.57 -1.96
CA PHE A 66 -0.03 -19.56 -3.06
C PHE A 66 -0.67 -18.18 -3.30
N CYS A 67 -0.56 -17.27 -2.35
CA CYS A 67 -1.15 -15.93 -2.39
C CYS A 67 -0.10 -14.82 -2.23
N PRO A 68 1.06 -14.87 -2.92
CA PRO A 68 2.14 -13.92 -2.66
C PRO A 68 1.77 -12.48 -3.05
N LYS A 69 0.81 -12.28 -3.96
CA LYS A 69 0.33 -10.96 -4.36
C LYS A 69 -0.70 -10.43 -3.35
N THR A 70 -1.69 -11.23 -2.95
CA THR A 70 -2.66 -10.83 -1.91
C THR A 70 -1.96 -10.60 -0.56
N CYS A 71 -0.95 -11.40 -0.21
CA CYS A 71 -0.14 -11.19 0.99
C CYS A 71 0.91 -10.07 0.86
N VAL A 72 0.96 -9.36 -0.28
CA VAL A 72 1.89 -8.24 -0.52
C VAL A 72 3.37 -8.65 -0.33
N LEU A 73 3.70 -9.92 -0.58
CA LEU A 73 5.06 -10.48 -0.46
C LEU A 73 5.89 -10.24 -1.73
N CYS A 74 5.22 -9.91 -2.83
CA CYS A 74 5.84 -9.58 -4.10
C CYS A 74 5.14 -8.37 -4.72
N GLY A 75 5.87 -7.67 -5.60
CA GLY A 75 5.44 -6.37 -6.11
C GLY A 75 5.75 -5.29 -5.09
N SER A 76 6.86 -4.58 -5.30
CA SER A 76 7.17 -3.39 -4.51
C SER A 76 6.11 -2.34 -4.83
N MET A 77 5.10 -2.18 -3.98
CA MET A 77 4.44 -0.89 -3.87
C MET A 77 5.34 -0.04 -2.97
N ASP A 78 6.05 0.90 -3.58
CA ASP A 78 6.68 1.95 -2.80
C ASP A 78 5.55 2.63 -2.04
N LYS A 79 5.54 2.47 -0.71
CA LYS A 79 4.50 3.10 0.13
C LYS A 79 4.38 4.58 -0.22
N LYS A 80 5.51 5.22 -0.54
CA LYS A 80 5.63 6.63 -0.91
C LYS A 80 5.69 6.82 -2.44
N ALA A 81 4.67 7.42 -3.02
CA ALA A 81 4.61 7.80 -4.42
C ALA A 81 4.43 9.32 -4.60
N GLY A 82 4.79 9.84 -5.77
CA GLY A 82 4.48 11.22 -6.14
C GLY A 82 3.24 11.27 -7.03
N GLY A 83 2.35 12.23 -6.78
CA GLY A 83 1.16 12.48 -7.57
C GLY A 83 1.12 13.90 -8.16
N LYS A 84 0.31 14.08 -9.21
CA LYS A 84 0.04 15.38 -9.81
C LYS A 84 -1.48 15.59 -9.89
N ALA A 85 -1.97 16.62 -9.21
CA ALA A 85 -3.36 17.00 -9.21
C ALA A 85 -3.66 17.97 -10.36
N ILE A 86 -4.73 17.69 -11.13
CA ILE A 86 -5.16 18.52 -12.25
C ILE A 86 -6.67 18.73 -12.12
N PHE A 87 -7.08 19.97 -11.87
CA PHE A 87 -8.48 20.38 -11.76
C PHE A 87 -8.73 21.62 -12.62
N PRO A 88 -9.91 21.77 -13.26
CA PRO A 88 -10.21 22.95 -14.07
C PRO A 88 -10.15 24.28 -13.31
N THR A 89 -10.38 24.26 -12.00
CA THR A 89 -10.58 25.45 -11.15
C THR A 89 -9.47 25.69 -10.12
N ILE A 90 -8.48 24.80 -10.02
CA ILE A 90 -7.38 24.89 -9.05
C ILE A 90 -6.06 24.75 -9.81
N PRO A 91 -5.03 25.56 -9.51
CA PRO A 91 -3.71 25.40 -10.10
C PRO A 91 -3.19 23.97 -9.95
N ILE A 92 -2.49 23.49 -10.97
CA ILE A 92 -1.84 22.19 -10.94
C ILE A 92 -0.79 22.17 -9.82
N PHE A 93 -0.82 21.15 -8.97
CA PHE A 93 0.18 20.94 -7.93
C PHE A 93 0.65 19.49 -7.86
N THR A 94 1.82 19.28 -7.29
CA THR A 94 2.42 17.97 -7.05
C THR A 94 2.44 17.67 -5.56
N TYR A 95 2.10 16.45 -5.20
CA TYR A 95 2.04 15.99 -3.82
C TYR A 95 2.84 14.70 -3.66
N GLY A 96 3.35 14.46 -2.46
CA GLY A 96 3.76 13.12 -2.04
C GLY A 96 2.55 12.41 -1.45
N GLU A 97 2.48 11.10 -1.64
CA GLU A 97 1.41 10.24 -1.18
C GLU A 97 2.00 9.01 -0.52
N GLU A 98 1.41 8.57 0.60
CA GLU A 98 1.70 7.32 1.25
C GLU A 98 0.43 6.47 1.34
N ILE A 99 0.42 5.30 0.70
CA ILE A 99 -0.69 4.35 0.78
C ILE A 99 -0.25 3.14 1.58
N GLU A 100 -1.07 2.74 2.56
CA GLU A 100 -0.89 1.51 3.31
C GLU A 100 -2.16 0.66 3.24
N ILE A 101 -1.99 -0.57 2.77
CA ILE A 101 -3.00 -1.61 2.80
C ILE A 101 -2.53 -2.66 3.80
N SER A 102 -3.32 -2.91 4.83
CA SER A 102 -2.98 -3.86 5.88
C SER A 102 -4.11 -4.84 6.17
N LEU A 103 -3.76 -5.94 6.82
CA LEU A 103 -4.70 -7.00 7.15
C LEU A 103 -5.63 -6.55 8.30
N PRO A 104 -6.89 -7.00 8.30
CA PRO A 104 -7.82 -6.67 9.38
C PRO A 104 -7.30 -7.22 10.70
N GLN A 105 -7.57 -6.48 11.78
CA GLN A 105 -7.25 -6.96 13.11
C GLN A 105 -8.06 -8.24 13.43
N PRO A 106 -7.47 -9.25 14.08
CA PRO A 106 -8.09 -10.57 14.26
C PRO A 106 -9.37 -10.55 15.10
N ASN A 107 -9.66 -9.46 15.80
CA ASN A 107 -10.84 -9.27 16.64
C ASN A 107 -12.05 -8.67 15.88
N MET A 108 -11.91 -8.29 14.60
CA MET A 108 -13.01 -7.76 13.80
C MET A 108 -13.95 -8.87 13.32
N LYS A 109 -15.09 -9.04 14.00
CA LYS A 109 -16.19 -9.90 13.55
C LYS A 109 -17.08 -9.13 12.57
N GLY A 110 -16.67 -9.04 11.32
CA GLY A 110 -17.39 -8.31 10.27
C GLY A 110 -17.18 -8.90 8.88
N LEU A 111 -17.54 -8.11 7.86
CA LEU A 111 -17.18 -8.42 6.47
C LEU A 111 -15.66 -8.50 6.34
N LYS A 112 -15.19 -9.51 5.62
CA LYS A 112 -13.78 -9.71 5.29
C LYS A 112 -13.29 -8.54 4.44
N ALA A 113 -12.45 -7.68 5.02
CA ALA A 113 -11.94 -6.51 4.35
C ALA A 113 -10.49 -6.22 4.78
N LEU A 114 -9.72 -5.60 3.89
CA LEU A 114 -8.40 -5.05 4.19
C LEU A 114 -8.56 -3.64 4.75
N ASN A 115 -7.72 -3.25 5.68
CA ASN A 115 -7.61 -1.86 6.11
C ASN A 115 -6.89 -1.06 5.03
N TYR A 116 -7.35 0.15 4.79
CA TYR A 116 -6.76 1.09 3.86
C TYR A 116 -6.50 2.42 4.56
N SER A 117 -5.32 2.99 4.38
CA SER A 117 -5.00 4.36 4.74
C SER A 117 -4.21 5.03 3.64
N ALA A 118 -4.53 6.29 3.36
CA ALA A 118 -3.74 7.15 2.51
C ALA A 118 -3.48 8.50 3.17
N PHE A 119 -2.26 8.99 2.97
CA PHE A 119 -1.81 10.27 3.49
C PHE A 119 -1.10 11.03 2.37
N ALA A 120 -1.49 12.28 2.13
CA ALA A 120 -0.90 13.14 1.12
C ALA A 120 -0.33 14.42 1.75
N TRP A 121 0.82 14.84 1.25
CA TRP A 121 1.53 16.04 1.69
C TRP A 121 2.05 16.86 0.50
N ASP A 122 2.25 18.15 0.71
CA ASP A 122 2.90 19.01 -0.27
C ASP A 122 4.38 18.61 -0.39
N ILE A 123 4.81 18.35 -1.63
CA ILE A 123 6.13 17.77 -1.88
C ILE A 123 7.29 18.72 -1.54
N ASN A 124 7.03 20.02 -1.44
CA ASN A 124 8.04 21.04 -1.22
C ASN A 124 8.24 21.33 0.27
N ASN A 125 7.15 21.45 1.04
CA ASN A 125 7.19 21.85 2.44
C ASN A 125 6.80 20.74 3.44
N GLN A 126 6.40 19.57 2.95
CA GLN A 126 5.95 18.41 3.76
C GLN A 126 4.72 18.70 4.64
N GLN A 127 3.93 19.71 4.29
CA GLN A 127 2.68 20.00 4.97
C GLN A 127 1.60 18.99 4.57
N GLU A 128 0.84 18.48 5.56
CA GLU A 128 -0.33 17.63 5.29
C GLU A 128 -1.33 18.36 4.39
N LEU A 129 -1.76 17.67 3.34
CA LEU A 129 -2.81 18.11 2.42
C LEU A 129 -4.11 17.36 2.66
N HIS A 130 -4.02 16.04 2.76
CA HIS A 130 -5.19 15.18 2.79
C HIS A 130 -4.87 13.85 3.48
N SER A 131 -5.87 13.29 4.15
CA SER A 131 -5.80 11.96 4.72
C SER A 131 -7.13 11.24 4.54
N GLU A 132 -7.07 9.97 4.15
CA GLU A 132 -8.24 9.10 4.04
C GLU A 132 -7.98 7.74 4.70
N TYR A 133 -9.04 7.17 5.26
CA TYR A 133 -9.01 5.89 5.96
C TYR A 133 -10.22 5.08 5.55
N GLY A 134 -10.06 3.77 5.43
CA GLY A 134 -11.14 2.97 4.90
C GLY A 134 -10.91 1.47 4.91
N TYR A 135 -11.77 0.80 4.15
CA TYR A 135 -11.75 -0.64 4.01
C TYR A 135 -11.93 -1.04 2.55
N ILE A 136 -11.14 -2.03 2.12
CA ILE A 136 -11.27 -2.69 0.81
C ILE A 136 -11.92 -4.05 1.04
N ALA A 137 -13.11 -4.25 0.50
CA ALA A 137 -13.80 -5.53 0.48
C ALA A 137 -13.87 -6.05 -0.96
N MET A 138 -13.77 -7.37 -1.14
CA MET A 138 -13.90 -8.01 -2.45
C MET A 138 -14.94 -9.13 -2.37
N ASN A 139 -15.80 -9.18 -3.38
CA ASN A 139 -16.61 -10.36 -3.63
C ASN A 139 -15.78 -11.38 -4.41
N SER A 140 -15.35 -12.45 -3.76
CA SER A 140 -14.48 -13.48 -4.35
C SER A 140 -15.12 -14.28 -5.50
N ARG A 141 -16.44 -14.20 -5.71
CA ARG A 141 -17.12 -14.87 -6.83
C ARG A 141 -17.20 -14.01 -8.07
N THR A 142 -17.34 -12.70 -7.90
CA THR A 142 -17.53 -11.75 -9.01
C THR A 142 -16.28 -10.93 -9.31
N ASN A 143 -15.28 -10.94 -8.42
CA ASN A 143 -14.13 -10.03 -8.40
C ASN A 143 -14.53 -8.54 -8.31
N GLU A 144 -15.76 -8.26 -7.87
CA GLU A 144 -16.18 -6.88 -7.56
C GLU A 144 -15.47 -6.42 -6.29
N VAL A 145 -14.85 -5.24 -6.36
CA VAL A 145 -14.14 -4.62 -5.26
C VAL A 145 -14.88 -3.36 -4.84
N ALA A 146 -15.10 -3.21 -3.54
CA ALA A 146 -15.64 -2.01 -2.93
C ALA A 146 -14.56 -1.40 -2.02
N LEU A 147 -14.32 -0.09 -2.21
CA LEU A 147 -13.50 0.73 -1.34
C LEU A 147 -14.44 1.73 -0.65
N THR A 148 -14.47 1.70 0.68
CA THR A 148 -15.22 2.66 1.49
C THR A 148 -14.24 3.48 2.30
N THR A 149 -14.25 4.80 2.16
CA THR A 149 -13.31 5.69 2.83
C THR A 149 -14.02 6.82 3.57
N VAL A 150 -13.38 7.29 4.62
CA VAL A 150 -13.64 8.57 5.28
C VAL A 150 -12.43 9.46 5.05
N MET A 151 -12.67 10.72 4.72
CA MET A 151 -11.63 11.68 4.36
C MET A 151 -11.62 12.85 5.35
N ASN A 152 -10.46 13.47 5.56
CA ASN A 152 -10.30 14.58 6.49
C ASN A 152 -11.01 15.89 6.06
N ASN A 153 -11.45 15.97 4.80
CA ASN A 153 -12.18 17.11 4.24
C ASN A 153 -13.71 16.94 4.25
N GLY A 154 -14.23 15.83 4.78
CA GLY A 154 -15.68 15.53 4.86
C GLY A 154 -16.31 15.08 3.56
#